data_AF-A0A9C9JMF8-F1
#
_entry.id   AF-A0A9C9JMF8-F1
#
_cell.length_a   1.000
_cell.length_b   1.000
_cell.length_c   1.000
_cell.angle_alpha   90.00
_cell.angle_beta   90.00
_cell.angle_gamma   90.00
#
_symmetry.space_group_name_H-M   'P 1'
#
loop_
_entity.id
_entity.type
_entity.pdbx_description
1 polymer ?
#
loop_
_entity_poly.entity_id
_entity_poly.type
_entity_poly.pdbx_seq_one_letter_code
_entity_poly.pdbx_strand_id
1 'polypeptide(L)'
;MARFAAPIVAQLPFKLLYPTGEKQKEHRPKYQDFFIWADWYCGDFHYIRRNLPERLSGKVILTNTTTAEDRSLLRERGLGYLVTTTPVIDGRSFGMNVLEGLITALIRQAGDMPDPASIAIFVNKLGLKPTIDQLN
;
A
#
# COMPACT_ATOMS: atom_id res chain seq x y z
N MET A 1 -3.65 23.37 14.06
CA MET A 1 -3.01 23.55 12.74
C MET A 1 -3.76 22.83 11.62
N ALA A 2 -3.95 21.51 11.69
CA ALA A 2 -4.63 20.73 10.62
C ALA A 2 -6.03 21.26 10.24
N ARG A 3 -6.85 21.69 11.19
CA ARG A 3 -8.23 22.21 10.93
C ARG A 3 -8.28 23.43 10.00
N PHE A 4 -7.25 24.27 10.00
CA PHE A 4 -7.18 25.48 9.15
C PHE A 4 -6.40 25.24 7.86
N ALA A 5 -5.39 24.37 7.89
CA ALA A 5 -4.58 24.05 6.72
C ALA A 5 -5.26 23.07 5.77
N ALA A 6 -5.97 22.06 6.29
CA ALA A 6 -6.55 20.98 5.49
C ALA A 6 -7.52 21.45 4.39
N PRO A 7 -8.44 22.42 4.62
CA PRO A 7 -9.35 22.88 3.56
C PRO A 7 -8.61 23.54 2.39
N ILE A 8 -7.52 24.26 2.68
CA ILE A 8 -6.69 24.95 1.69
C ILE A 8 -5.85 23.93 0.94
N VAL A 9 -5.19 23.04 1.68
CA VAL A 9 -4.34 21.96 1.13
C VAL A 9 -5.16 21.04 0.21
N ALA A 10 -6.40 20.71 0.57
CA ALA A 10 -7.28 19.87 -0.23
C ALA A 10 -7.68 20.49 -1.59
N GLN A 11 -7.58 21.81 -1.73
CA GLN A 11 -7.85 22.52 -2.99
C GLN A 11 -6.60 22.67 -3.88
N LEU A 12 -5.41 22.36 -3.36
CA LEU A 12 -4.18 22.45 -4.14
C LEU A 12 -4.11 21.33 -5.18
N PRO A 13 -3.43 21.55 -6.32
CA PRO A 13 -3.17 20.50 -7.29
C PRO A 13 -2.52 19.29 -6.63
N PHE A 14 -3.15 18.11 -6.78
CA PHE A 14 -2.72 16.86 -6.13
C PHE A 14 -1.23 16.55 -6.31
N LYS A 15 -0.65 16.92 -7.46
CA LYS A 15 0.78 16.80 -7.79
C LYS A 15 1.75 17.49 -6.80
N LEU A 16 1.28 18.44 -5.99
CA LEU A 16 2.07 19.11 -4.95
C LEU A 16 2.15 18.28 -3.67
N LEU A 17 1.10 17.51 -3.38
CA LEU A 17 1.00 16.67 -2.19
C LEU A 17 1.54 15.27 -2.45
N TYR A 18 1.40 14.80 -3.69
CA TYR A 18 1.68 13.44 -4.08
C TYR A 18 2.48 13.40 -5.40
N PRO A 19 3.55 12.61 -5.50
CA PRO A 19 4.25 12.41 -6.76
C PRO A 19 3.33 11.66 -7.74
N THR A 20 3.01 12.29 -8.86
CA THR A 20 2.21 11.69 -9.94
C THR A 20 3.01 11.55 -11.23
N GLY A 21 2.60 10.61 -12.09
CA GLY A 21 3.23 10.35 -13.38
C GLY A 21 4.66 9.79 -13.26
N GLU A 22 5.55 10.20 -14.16
CA GLU A 22 6.93 9.72 -14.28
C GLU A 22 7.78 9.97 -13.02
N LYS A 23 7.43 10.96 -12.19
CA LYS A 23 8.12 11.24 -10.91
C LYS A 23 8.01 10.10 -9.88
N GLN A 24 7.10 9.15 -10.10
CA GLN A 24 6.97 7.94 -9.27
C GLN A 24 8.07 6.90 -9.58
N LYS A 25 8.70 6.97 -10.75
CA LYS A 25 9.75 6.04 -11.18
C LYS A 25 11.16 6.51 -10.79
N GLU A 26 11.31 7.78 -10.42
CA GLU A 26 12.61 8.34 -10.03
C GLU A 26 13.05 7.84 -8.65
N HIS A 27 14.19 7.17 -8.59
CA HIS A 27 14.87 6.85 -7.34
C HIS A 27 15.63 8.09 -6.84
N ARG A 28 15.09 8.77 -5.82
CA ARG A 28 15.73 9.93 -5.18
C ARG A 28 15.70 9.74 -3.67
N PRO A 29 16.58 8.88 -3.14
CA PRO A 29 16.61 8.55 -1.71
C PRO A 29 16.78 9.82 -0.86
N LYS A 30 15.76 10.13 -0.07
CA LYS A 30 15.81 11.13 1.00
C LYS A 30 15.70 10.41 2.34
N TYR A 31 16.08 11.10 3.42
CA TYR A 31 15.87 10.63 4.80
C TYR A 31 16.52 9.26 5.06
N GLN A 32 17.67 8.98 4.44
CA GLN A 32 18.30 7.66 4.48
C GLN A 32 18.64 7.19 5.89
N ASP A 33 19.03 8.10 6.78
CA ASP A 33 19.29 7.76 8.19
C ASP A 33 18.09 7.11 8.86
N PHE A 34 16.87 7.58 8.56
CA PHE A 34 15.64 7.00 9.10
C PHE A 34 15.30 5.65 8.47
N PHE A 35 15.54 5.48 7.16
CA PHE A 35 15.36 4.19 6.50
C PHE A 35 16.36 3.16 7.02
N ILE A 36 17.62 3.54 7.20
CA ILE A 36 18.65 2.66 7.76
C ILE A 36 18.30 2.26 9.20
N TRP A 37 17.84 3.22 10.01
CA TRP A 37 17.45 2.97 11.41
C TRP A 37 16.18 2.11 11.54
N ALA A 38 15.14 2.37 10.77
CA ALA A 38 13.84 1.75 10.97
C ALA A 38 13.82 0.28 10.52
N ASP A 39 13.31 -0.64 11.34
CA ASP A 39 13.14 -2.04 10.97
C ASP A 39 11.86 -2.30 10.15
N TRP A 40 10.86 -1.44 10.31
CA TRP A 40 9.56 -1.53 9.65
C TRP A 40 9.31 -0.30 8.78
N TYR A 41 8.99 -0.52 7.51
CA TYR A 41 8.49 0.52 6.62
C TYR A 41 6.99 0.32 6.40
N CYS A 42 6.19 1.31 6.83
CA CYS A 42 4.74 1.24 6.75
C CYS A 42 4.19 2.37 5.89
N GLY A 43 3.25 2.06 5.00
CA GLY A 43 2.53 3.06 4.20
C GLY A 43 2.53 2.77 2.71
N ASP A 44 2.41 3.81 1.90
CA ASP A 44 2.30 3.69 0.45
C ASP A 44 3.60 3.17 -0.20
N PHE A 45 3.45 2.16 -1.06
CA PHE A 45 4.61 1.50 -1.66
C PHE A 45 5.41 2.40 -2.60
N HIS A 46 4.77 3.31 -3.35
CA HIS A 46 5.49 4.22 -4.24
C HIS A 46 6.40 5.18 -3.44
N TYR A 47 5.92 5.66 -2.28
CA TYR A 47 6.75 6.47 -1.38
C TYR A 47 7.91 5.70 -0.78
N ILE A 48 7.65 4.47 -0.32
CA ILE A 48 8.67 3.58 0.22
C ILE A 48 9.72 3.30 -0.87
N ARG A 49 9.29 2.78 -2.03
CA ARG A 49 10.14 2.42 -3.19
C ARG A 49 11.06 3.55 -3.62
N ARG A 50 10.55 4.78 -3.65
CA ARG A 50 11.32 5.97 -4.02
C ARG A 50 12.54 6.22 -3.13
N ASN A 51 12.46 5.82 -1.86
CA ASN A 51 13.46 6.10 -0.82
C ASN A 51 14.16 4.85 -0.28
N LEU A 52 13.88 3.66 -0.83
CA LEU A 52 14.47 2.41 -0.35
C LEU A 52 16.00 2.47 -0.38
N PRO A 53 16.70 2.06 0.69
CA PRO A 53 18.14 1.82 0.63
C PRO A 53 18.44 0.63 -0.30
N GLU A 54 19.70 0.50 -0.71
CA GLU A 54 20.15 -0.60 -1.58
C GLU A 54 20.06 -1.97 -0.90
N ARG A 55 20.24 -2.01 0.43
CA ARG A 55 20.20 -3.23 1.24
C ARG A 55 19.04 -3.19 2.23
N LEU A 56 18.22 -4.24 2.24
CA LEU A 56 17.03 -4.39 3.06
C LEU A 56 17.11 -5.55 4.06
N SER A 57 18.33 -6.03 4.35
CA SER A 57 18.55 -7.12 5.29
C SER A 57 17.93 -6.82 6.67
N GLY A 58 17.09 -7.73 7.16
CA GLY A 58 16.40 -7.61 8.44
C GLY A 58 15.20 -6.65 8.44
N LYS A 59 14.87 -6.01 7.31
CA LYS A 59 13.76 -5.07 7.20
C LYS A 59 12.44 -5.79 6.87
N VAL A 60 11.35 -5.17 7.30
CA VAL A 60 9.97 -5.58 7.00
C VAL A 60 9.24 -4.41 6.34
N ILE A 61 8.49 -4.69 5.27
CA ILE A 61 7.62 -3.71 4.62
C ILE A 61 6.17 -4.11 4.83
N LEU A 62 5.37 -3.22 5.41
CA LEU A 62 3.91 -3.32 5.52
C LEU A 62 3.27 -2.27 4.61
N THR A 63 2.62 -2.72 3.54
CA THR A 63 2.15 -1.82 2.49
C THR A 63 0.91 -2.35 1.78
N ASN A 64 0.55 -1.72 0.68
CA ASN A 64 -0.47 -2.13 -0.26
C ASN A 64 0.03 -1.88 -1.69
N THR A 65 -0.66 -2.43 -2.68
CA THR A 65 -0.46 -2.09 -4.10
C THR A 65 0.94 -2.38 -4.67
N THR A 66 1.52 -3.53 -4.33
CA THR A 66 2.75 -4.05 -4.97
C THR A 66 2.46 -4.83 -6.26
N THR A 67 3.37 -4.77 -7.23
CA THR A 67 3.40 -5.63 -8.43
C THR A 67 4.43 -6.77 -8.32
N ALA A 68 4.48 -7.64 -9.33
CA ALA A 68 5.49 -8.69 -9.43
C ALA A 68 6.92 -8.12 -9.57
N GLU A 69 7.10 -7.04 -10.34
CA GLU A 69 8.38 -6.37 -10.51
C GLU A 69 8.87 -5.76 -9.18
N ASP A 70 7.95 -5.17 -8.42
CA ASP A 70 8.24 -4.64 -7.10
C ASP A 70 8.75 -5.74 -6.15
N ARG A 71 8.11 -6.92 -6.18
CA ARG A 71 8.51 -8.08 -5.37
C ARG A 71 9.88 -8.61 -5.75
N SER A 72 10.18 -8.67 -7.05
CA SER A 72 11.52 -9.05 -7.54
C SER A 72 12.57 -8.07 -7.06
N LEU A 73 12.33 -6.75 -7.21
CA LEU A 73 13.24 -5.71 -6.70
C LEU A 73 13.51 -5.86 -5.19
N LEU A 74 12.47 -6.10 -4.39
CA LEU A 74 12.62 -6.25 -2.94
C LEU A 74 13.40 -7.51 -2.55
N ARG A 75 13.18 -8.61 -3.29
CA ARG A 75 13.95 -9.85 -3.13
C ARG A 75 15.42 -9.64 -3.48
N GLU A 76 15.71 -8.98 -4.60
CA GLU A 76 17.08 -8.65 -5.03
C GLU A 76 17.82 -7.79 -3.98
N ARG A 77 17.11 -6.86 -3.32
CA ARG A 77 17.66 -6.04 -2.23
C ARG A 77 17.72 -6.77 -0.87
N GLY A 78 17.28 -8.03 -0.82
CA GLY A 78 17.37 -8.89 0.36
C GLY A 78 16.40 -8.54 1.49
N LEU A 79 15.20 -8.08 1.16
CA LEU A 79 14.13 -7.83 2.15
C LEU A 79 13.77 -9.12 2.90
N GLY A 80 13.52 -9.04 4.21
CA GLY A 80 13.07 -10.20 4.99
C GLY A 80 11.61 -10.54 4.73
N TYR A 81 10.70 -9.61 5.07
CA TYR A 81 9.26 -9.80 4.92
C TYR A 81 8.58 -8.67 4.16
N LEU A 82 7.69 -9.03 3.25
CA LEU A 82 6.71 -8.14 2.64
C LEU A 82 5.31 -8.54 3.12
N VAL A 83 4.61 -7.61 3.76
CA VAL A 83 3.23 -7.76 4.21
C VAL A 83 2.35 -6.82 3.40
N THR A 84 1.35 -7.37 2.70
CA THR A 84 0.32 -6.57 2.03
C THR A 84 -0.99 -6.66 2.79
N THR A 85 -1.63 -5.51 3.04
CA THR A 85 -2.92 -5.45 3.76
C THR A 85 -4.09 -6.06 2.97
N THR A 86 -3.88 -6.26 1.66
CA THR A 86 -4.84 -6.86 0.73
C THR A 86 -4.21 -8.07 0.05
N PRO A 87 -5.03 -9.06 -0.36
CA PRO A 87 -4.54 -10.24 -1.06
C PRO A 87 -3.94 -9.86 -2.42
N VAL A 88 -2.97 -10.64 -2.86
CA VAL A 88 -2.42 -10.58 -4.22
C VAL A 88 -3.36 -11.34 -5.15
N ILE A 89 -3.89 -10.63 -6.14
CA ILE A 89 -4.76 -11.18 -7.19
C ILE A 89 -4.03 -10.94 -8.52
N ASP A 90 -3.72 -12.03 -9.23
CA ASP A 90 -3.03 -11.98 -10.52
C ASP A 90 -1.71 -11.17 -10.49
N GLY A 91 -0.87 -11.46 -9.49
CA GLY A 91 0.44 -10.80 -9.32
C GLY A 91 0.38 -9.36 -8.78
N ARG A 92 -0.81 -8.83 -8.46
CA ARG A 92 -0.99 -7.48 -7.91
C ARG A 92 -1.85 -7.48 -6.66
N SER A 93 -1.39 -6.80 -5.62
CA SER A 93 -2.29 -6.42 -4.51
C SER A 93 -3.05 -5.15 -4.89
N PHE A 94 -4.34 -5.05 -4.57
CA PHE A 94 -5.14 -3.86 -4.87
C PHE A 94 -5.27 -2.93 -3.66
N GLY A 95 -5.56 -1.66 -3.90
CA GLY A 95 -5.85 -0.71 -2.83
C GLY A 95 -7.13 -1.10 -2.07
N MET A 96 -7.20 -0.73 -0.79
CA MET A 96 -8.38 -0.97 0.05
C MET A 96 -9.65 -0.36 -0.55
N ASN A 97 -9.54 0.82 -1.15
CA ASN A 97 -10.65 1.50 -1.84
C ASN A 97 -11.25 0.68 -2.99
N VAL A 98 -10.44 -0.08 -3.73
CA VAL A 98 -10.92 -0.94 -4.82
C VAL A 98 -11.68 -2.13 -4.24
N LEU A 99 -11.14 -2.77 -3.20
CA LEU A 99 -11.82 -3.89 -2.54
C LEU A 99 -13.11 -3.44 -1.85
N GLU A 100 -13.10 -2.29 -1.19
CA GLU A 100 -14.30 -1.70 -0.58
C GLU A 100 -15.36 -1.37 -1.63
N GLY A 101 -14.96 -0.80 -2.77
CA GLY A 101 -15.87 -0.55 -3.90
C GLY A 101 -16.48 -1.83 -4.46
N LEU A 102 -15.69 -2.88 -4.62
CA LEU A 102 -16.15 -4.21 -5.04
C LEU A 102 -17.16 -4.79 -4.04
N ILE A 103 -16.81 -4.82 -2.75
CA ILE A 103 -17.67 -5.37 -1.69
C ILE A 103 -18.98 -4.57 -1.62
N THR A 104 -18.89 -3.24 -1.68
CA THR A 104 -20.06 -2.36 -1.68
C THR A 104 -20.98 -2.66 -2.88
N ALA A 105 -20.43 -2.85 -4.07
CA ALA A 105 -21.22 -3.20 -5.24
C ALA A 105 -21.93 -4.56 -5.09
N LEU A 106 -21.24 -5.57 -4.55
CA LEU A 106 -21.81 -6.90 -4.31
C LEU A 106 -22.93 -6.89 -3.25
N ILE A 107 -22.75 -6.14 -2.16
CA ILE A 107 -23.77 -5.97 -1.11
C ILE A 107 -25.03 -5.33 -1.70
N ARG A 108 -24.88 -4.25 -2.47
CA ARG A 108 -26.02 -3.58 -3.10
C ARG A 108 -26.71 -4.44 -4.15
N GLN A 109 -25.96 -5.23 -4.90
CA GLN A 109 -26.53 -6.20 -5.85
C GLN A 109 -27.35 -7.28 -5.14
N ALA A 110 -26.97 -7.67 -3.92
CA ALA A 110 -27.74 -8.58 -3.08
C ALA A 110 -29.00 -7.94 -2.45
N GLY A 111 -29.24 -6.66 -2.69
CA GLY A 111 -30.39 -5.92 -2.13
C GLY A 111 -30.20 -5.42 -0.71
N ASP A 112 -28.95 -5.41 -0.21
CA ASP A 112 -28.63 -5.02 1.16
C ASP A 112 -27.88 -3.67 1.19
N MET A 113 -27.77 -3.08 2.38
CA MET A 113 -27.02 -1.84 2.62
C MET A 113 -25.59 -2.15 3.06
N PRO A 114 -24.59 -1.43 2.52
CA PRO A 114 -23.21 -1.54 3.00
C PRO A 114 -23.13 -0.97 4.41
N ASP A 115 -22.98 -1.86 5.39
CA ASP A 115 -22.70 -1.55 6.78
C ASP A 115 -21.52 -2.43 7.26
N PRO A 116 -20.95 -2.17 8.45
CA PRO A 116 -19.81 -2.94 8.93
C PRO A 116 -20.06 -4.45 9.03
N ALA A 117 -21.28 -4.87 9.33
CA ALA A 117 -21.63 -6.29 9.46
C ALA A 117 -21.73 -6.96 8.08
N SER A 118 -22.42 -6.34 7.12
CA SER A 118 -22.53 -6.84 5.75
C SER A 118 -21.16 -6.87 5.06
N ILE A 119 -20.33 -5.84 5.26
CA ILE A 119 -18.92 -5.83 4.80
C ILE A 119 -18.14 -7.00 5.39
N ALA A 120 -18.21 -7.22 6.71
CA ALA A 120 -17.49 -8.30 7.38
C ALA A 120 -17.89 -9.69 6.85
N ILE A 121 -19.18 -9.90 6.52
CA ILE A 121 -19.65 -11.13 5.88
C ILE A 121 -18.96 -11.34 4.54
N PHE A 122 -18.87 -10.32 3.69
CA PHE A 122 -18.23 -10.43 2.39
C PHE A 122 -16.70 -10.57 2.49
N VAL A 123 -16.04 -9.86 3.40
CA VAL A 123 -14.61 -10.04 3.70
C VAL A 123 -14.30 -11.50 4.04
N ASN A 124 -15.11 -12.10 4.93
CA ASN A 124 -14.95 -13.50 5.32
C ASN A 124 -15.26 -14.47 4.17
N LYS A 125 -16.37 -14.25 3.44
CA LYS A 125 -16.76 -15.09 2.29
C LYS A 125 -15.71 -15.10 1.17
N LEU A 126 -15.14 -13.93 0.88
CA LEU A 126 -14.09 -13.77 -0.12
C LEU A 126 -12.71 -14.19 0.39
N GLY A 127 -12.58 -14.55 1.67
CA GLY A 127 -11.32 -14.95 2.28
C GLY A 127 -10.26 -13.85 2.23
N LEU A 128 -10.67 -12.58 2.24
CA LEU A 128 -9.74 -11.44 2.15
C LEU A 128 -8.89 -11.41 3.41
N LYS A 129 -7.60 -11.67 3.24
CA LYS A 129 -6.61 -11.68 4.32
C LYS A 129 -5.36 -10.95 3.85
N PRO A 130 -4.59 -10.39 4.79
CA PRO A 130 -3.25 -9.92 4.48
C PRO A 130 -2.40 -11.06 3.91
N THR A 131 -1.46 -10.72 3.03
CA THR A 131 -0.43 -11.65 2.56
C THR A 131 0.86 -11.36 3.32
N ILE A 132 1.55 -12.42 3.76
CA ILE A 132 2.85 -12.34 4.43
C ILE A 132 3.83 -13.17 3.59
N ASP A 133 4.74 -12.50 2.90
CA ASP A 133 5.73 -13.11 2.03
C ASP A 133 7.12 -12.98 2.63
N GLN A 134 7.78 -14.11 2.90
CA GLN A 134 9.20 -14.14 3.21
C GLN A 134 9.99 -14.07 1.90
N LEU A 135 10.84 -13.05 1.76
CA LEU A 135 11.64 -12.84 0.54
C LEU A 135 13.13 -13.18 0.71
N ASN A 136 13.61 -13.38 1.95
CA ASN A 136 14.97 -13.81 2.31
C ASN A 136 14.96 -14.56 3.66
#